data_AF-A0A1L3GS60-F1
#
_entry.id   AF-A0A1L3GS60-F1
#
_cell.length_a   1.000
_cell.length_b   1.000
_cell.length_c   1.000
_cell.angle_alpha   90.00
_cell.angle_beta   90.00
_cell.angle_gamma   90.00
#
_symmetry.space_group_name_H-M   'P 1'
#
loop_
_entity.id
_entity.type
_entity.pdbx_description
1 polymer ?
#
loop_
_entity_poly.entity_id
_entity_poly.type
_entity_poly.pdbx_seq_one_letter_code
_entity_poly.pdbx_strand_id
1 'polypeptide(L)' 'MGKSVENPKKFIVSCRINDREMEKLQKLAKQSGTNISNLLRRSLLGLTEVEG' A
#
# COMPACT_ATOMS: atom_id res chain seq x y z
N MET A 1 -9.69 18.35 25.83
CA MET A 1 -8.64 18.83 24.92
C MET A 1 -8.65 17.98 23.66
N GLY A 2 -9.53 18.30 22.71
CA GLY A 2 -9.59 17.61 21.43
C GLY A 2 -8.46 18.13 20.55
N LYS A 3 -7.44 17.29 20.32
CA LYS A 3 -6.43 17.59 19.31
C LYS A 3 -7.12 17.51 17.94
N SER A 4 -7.35 18.66 17.31
CA SER A 4 -7.61 18.72 15.88
C SER A 4 -6.38 18.14 15.18
N VAL A 5 -6.46 16.86 14.82
CA VAL A 5 -5.44 16.24 13.98
C VAL A 5 -5.62 16.86 12.59
N GLU A 6 -4.75 17.81 12.27
CA GLU A 6 -4.59 18.32 10.91
C GLU A 6 -4.20 17.14 10.02
N ASN A 7 -5.21 16.50 9.44
CA ASN A 7 -5.20 15.63 8.28
C ASN A 7 -4.40 14.30 8.36
N PRO A 8 -4.97 13.19 8.87
CA PRO A 8 -4.32 11.87 8.75
C PRO A 8 -4.87 10.97 7.62
N LYS A 9 -5.82 11.42 6.77
CA LYS A 9 -6.40 10.56 5.71
C LYS A 9 -6.16 11.13 4.30
N LYS A 10 -4.88 11.30 3.96
CA LYS A 10 -4.40 11.34 2.58
C LYS A 10 -4.93 10.09 1.85
N PHE A 11 -5.85 10.28 0.91
CA PHE A 11 -6.35 9.35 -0.12
C PHE A 11 -6.30 7.86 0.23
N ILE A 12 -7.46 7.27 0.55
CA ILE A 12 -7.59 5.82 0.75
C ILE A 12 -7.86 5.17 -0.60
N VAL A 13 -7.01 4.23 -1.00
CA VAL A 13 -7.22 3.39 -2.18
C VAL A 13 -7.82 2.06 -1.71
N SER A 14 -9.02 1.74 -2.18
CA SER A 14 -9.67 0.45 -1.95
C SER A 14 -9.55 -0.40 -3.21
N CYS A 15 -9.10 -1.65 -3.06
CA CYS A 15 -9.01 -2.61 -4.16
C CYS A 15 -9.65 -3.93 -3.71
N ARG A 16 -10.28 -4.65 -4.64
CA ARG A 16 -10.78 -6.01 -4.42
C ARG A 16 -9.79 -7.00 -5.01
N ILE A 17 -9.39 -7.97 -4.19
CA ILE A 17 -8.50 -9.07 -4.56
C ILE A 17 -9.07 -10.35 -3.97
N ASN A 18 -8.75 -11.50 -4.57
CA ASN A 18 -9.13 -12.79 -3.99
C ASN A 18 -8.18 -13.23 -2.86
N ASP A 19 -8.56 -14.28 -2.13
CA ASP A 19 -7.79 -14.81 -1.00
C ASP A 19 -6.37 -15.22 -1.41
N ARG A 20 -6.21 -15.86 -2.57
CA ARG A 20 -4.93 -16.34 -3.07
C ARG A 20 -3.96 -15.18 -3.38
N GLU A 21 -4.48 -14.08 -3.91
CA GLU A 21 -3.70 -12.86 -4.15
C GLU A 21 -3.31 -12.19 -2.84
N MET A 22 -4.22 -12.17 -1.86
CA MET A 22 -3.95 -11.62 -0.54
C MET A 22 -2.86 -12.40 0.20
N GLU A 23 -2.85 -13.72 0.12
CA GLU A 23 -1.78 -14.56 0.67
C GLU A 23 -0.42 -14.26 0.05
N LYS A 24 -0.37 -14.10 -1.27
CA LYS A 24 0.86 -13.72 -1.99
C LYS A 24 1.36 -12.34 -1.55
N LEU A 25 0.48 -11.34 -1.47
CA LEU A 25 0.82 -9.99 -1.01
C LEU A 25 1.38 -10.00 0.42
N GLN A 26 0.77 -10.77 1.32
CA GLN A 26 1.27 -10.93 2.68
C GLN A 26 2.67 -11.56 2.71
N LYS A 27 2.91 -12.59 1.90
CA LYS A 27 4.23 -13.24 1.82
C LYS A 27 5.30 -12.27 1.30
N LEU A 28 5.00 -11.54 0.23
CA LEU A 28 5.91 -10.54 -0.36
C LEU A 28 6.21 -9.39 0.60
N ALA A 29 5.19 -8.90 1.31
CA ALA A 29 5.36 -7.85 2.32
C ALA A 29 6.29 -8.32 3.45
N LYS A 30 6.09 -9.54 3.97
CA LYS A 30 6.96 -10.16 4.98
C LYS A 30 8.41 -10.32 4.47
N GLN A 31 8.59 -10.83 3.26
CA GLN A 31 9.92 -11.01 2.65
C GLN A 31 10.65 -9.68 2.45
N SER A 32 9.92 -8.61 2.14
CA SER A 32 10.48 -7.27 1.92
C SER A 32 10.63 -6.47 3.22
N GLY A 33 10.30 -7.05 4.39
CA GLY A 33 10.35 -6.37 5.69
C GLY A 33 9.44 -5.15 5.78
N THR A 34 8.32 -5.13 5.03
CA THR A 34 7.39 -3.99 4.98
C THR A 34 5.93 -4.43 5.09
N ASN A 35 5.00 -3.47 5.14
CA ASN A 35 3.56 -3.77 5.11
C ASN A 35 3.00 -3.69 3.68
N ILE A 36 1.81 -4.25 3.48
CA ILE A 36 1.15 -4.31 2.16
C ILE A 36 0.97 -2.91 1.56
N SER A 37 0.57 -1.91 2.35
CA SER A 37 0.37 -0.54 1.86
C SER A 37 1.67 0.08 1.33
N ASN A 38 2.80 -0.14 2.02
CA ASN A 38 4.11 0.33 1.57
C ASN A 38 4.62 -0.45 0.36
N LEU A 39 4.37 -1.76 0.31
CA LEU A 39 4.67 -2.59 -0.85
C LEU A 39 3.93 -2.06 -2.09
N LEU A 40 2.62 -1.84 -1.99
CA LEU A 40 1.80 -1.31 -3.07
C LEU A 40 2.23 0.10 -3.50
N ARG A 41 2.57 0.99 -2.56
CA ARG A 41 3.10 2.32 -2.90
C ARG A 41 4.40 2.24 -3.67
N ARG A 42 5.34 1.36 -3.27
CA ARG A 42 6.60 1.15 -4.00
C ARG A 42 6.34 0.59 -5.40
N SER A 43 5.43 -0.37 -5.54
CA SER A 43 5.04 -0.90 -6.84
C SER A 43 4.42 0.17 -7.74
N LEU A 44 3.54 1.02 -7.19
CA LEU A 44 2.94 2.13 -7.93
C LEU A 44 4.00 3.14 -8.42
N LEU A 45 4.97 3.49 -7.56
CA LEU A 45 6.06 4.39 -7.94
C LEU A 45 6.92 3.79 -9.07
N GLY A 46 7.30 2.52 -8.95
CA GLY A 46 8.08 1.84 -10.00
C GLY A 46 7.34 1.64 -11.32
N LEU A 47 6.00 1.67 -11.31
CA LEU A 47 5.19 1.66 -12.53
C LEU A 47 5.10 3.05 -13.17
N THR A 48 5.15 4.12 -12.38
CA THR A 48 5.15 5.50 -12.89
C THR A 48 6.47 5.89 -13.55
N GLU A 49 7.60 5.29 -13.15
CA GLU A 49 8.90 5.48 -13.82
C GLU A 49 8.95 4.89 -15.25
N VAL A 50 7.94 4.12 -15.66
CA VAL A 50 7.82 3.55 -17.02
C VAL A 50 7.03 4.48 -17.97
N GLU A 51 6.42 5.56 -17.46
CA GLU A 51 5.86 6.65 -18.28
C GLU A 51 6.86 7.80 -18.45
N GLY A 52 8.03 7.49 -19.01
CA GLY A 52 9.10 8.46 -19.32
C GLY A 52 9.83 8.12 -20.60
#